data_AF-A0A2E6I450-F1
#
_entry.id   AF-A0A2E6I450-F1
#
_cell.length_a   1.000
_cell.length_b   1.000
_cell.length_c   1.000
_cell.angle_alpha   90.00
_cell.angle_beta   90.00
_cell.angle_gamma   90.00
#
_symmetry.space_group_name_H-M   'P 1'
#
loop_
_entity.id
_entity.type
_entity.pdbx_description
1 polymer ?
#
loop_
_entity_poly.entity_id
_entity_poly.type
_entity_poly.pdbx_seq_one_letter_code
_entity_poly.pdbx_strand_id
1 'polypeptide(L)'
;MDTEYDAIILGAGHNSLILQAYLCQAGLEAVCLERREVAGGGLATVEAPQRPGFLHNTHSFYHRAITYMPWYRELDLERHGARYIEPELNVALLLQSGDALEWWTDFEKTATSFEQFSLKDAATLRHWRDRFLPIVEKILIPEAQAPPIPLAERRRILSRTDAGRLLLEVSELSPLAFVQREFEHPLIQAGLLFFNGLREVDLRCPGFGHHIASLLASAGKAQMCLGGSASLAQALVASVEEAGGEIKLGVEPRRILTDGERVVGVETADGERIRARQLVASGLNPHQTFLDLMDEGDVPASWRERAEAFEHNLIAPLFALNVNLTEPWSLAASNTHPELDRAFMTILGLDHIDRYLEMVDAHVEGRHPPTMMWGSCPTLFDPSQAPDGGHTVFMWQKTPYRINGCGNNWDTESQHVGEEMFELLCQYAPNVRDATIDWFVRSPLDVERTFPNMRHGDLLIGAFTNGQIGHDRPFPGAGHYRAHLDGLYLCGSCCHPGGNITGLPGYNSAQVICSDLGLNVDWMPESIVERLGRL
;
A
#
# COMPACT_ATOMS: atom_id res chain seq x y z
N MET A 1 20.82 -4.06 -31.23
CA MET A 1 19.63 -3.55 -30.51
C MET A 1 18.56 -3.55 -31.56
N ASP A 2 17.60 -4.44 -31.41
CA ASP A 2 16.66 -4.78 -32.48
C ASP A 2 15.38 -3.94 -32.40
N THR A 3 15.16 -3.27 -31.26
CA THR A 3 14.08 -2.34 -30.94
C THR A 3 14.61 -1.18 -30.08
N GLU A 4 14.01 0.00 -30.22
CA GLU A 4 14.39 1.21 -29.47
C GLU A 4 13.16 2.01 -29.02
N TYR A 5 13.26 2.61 -27.83
CA TYR A 5 12.23 3.45 -27.21
C TYR A 5 12.89 4.67 -26.55
N ASP A 6 12.16 5.75 -26.30
CA ASP A 6 12.64 6.86 -25.47
C ASP A 6 12.88 6.41 -24.03
N ALA A 7 11.91 5.68 -23.47
CA ALA A 7 11.89 5.24 -22.09
C ALA A 7 11.61 3.74 -21.99
N ILE A 8 12.37 3.05 -21.14
CA ILE A 8 12.08 1.66 -20.73
C ILE A 8 11.71 1.67 -19.25
N ILE A 9 10.56 1.08 -18.90
CA ILE A 9 10.09 0.94 -17.52
C ILE A 9 10.20 -0.54 -17.09
N LEU A 10 10.72 -0.79 -15.89
CA LEU A 10 10.92 -2.13 -15.36
C LEU A 10 9.83 -2.50 -14.35
N GLY A 11 9.04 -3.53 -14.67
CA GLY A 11 7.91 -4.04 -13.90
C GLY A 11 6.64 -3.24 -14.15
N ALA A 12 5.52 -3.90 -14.46
CA ALA A 12 4.23 -3.25 -14.75
C ALA A 12 3.35 -3.15 -13.49
N GLY A 13 3.92 -2.75 -12.36
CA GLY A 13 3.16 -2.39 -11.17
C GLY A 13 2.38 -1.07 -11.36
N HIS A 14 1.40 -0.80 -10.51
CA HIS A 14 0.58 0.42 -10.61
C HIS A 14 1.40 1.72 -10.70
N ASN A 15 2.47 1.87 -9.92
CA ASN A 15 3.35 3.06 -10.00
C ASN A 15 4.04 3.18 -11.36
N SER A 16 4.53 2.07 -11.91
CA SER A 16 5.17 2.03 -13.22
C SER A 16 4.20 2.36 -14.35
N LEU A 17 2.98 1.83 -14.29
CA LEU A 17 1.92 2.11 -15.27
C LEU A 17 1.50 3.59 -15.23
N ILE A 18 1.37 4.17 -14.03
CA ILE A 18 1.08 5.60 -13.87
C ILE A 18 2.21 6.44 -14.47
N LEU A 19 3.48 6.13 -14.13
CA LEU A 19 4.62 6.81 -14.74
C LEU A 19 4.58 6.71 -16.26
N GLN A 20 4.40 5.50 -16.80
CA GLN A 20 4.38 5.26 -18.25
C GLN A 20 3.29 6.08 -18.93
N ALA A 21 2.08 6.12 -18.37
CA ALA A 21 0.97 6.89 -18.93
C ALA A 21 1.33 8.38 -19.06
N TYR A 22 1.93 8.98 -18.03
CA TYR A 22 2.37 10.37 -18.08
C TYR A 22 3.52 10.61 -19.08
N LEU A 23 4.49 9.69 -19.16
CA LEU A 23 5.58 9.82 -20.13
C LEU A 23 5.05 9.77 -21.57
N CYS A 24 4.10 8.86 -21.85
CA CYS A 24 3.45 8.76 -23.15
C CYS A 24 2.59 10.00 -23.47
N GLN A 25 1.82 10.52 -22.51
CA GLN A 25 1.09 11.79 -22.66
C GLN A 25 2.02 12.99 -22.91
N ALA A 26 3.24 12.95 -22.37
CA ALA A 26 4.28 13.94 -22.62
C ALA A 26 5.00 13.74 -23.98
N GLY A 27 4.61 12.72 -24.76
CA GLY A 27 5.10 12.47 -26.12
C GLY A 27 6.30 11.52 -26.21
N LEU A 28 6.66 10.81 -25.13
CA LEU A 28 7.74 9.83 -25.16
C LEU A 28 7.23 8.48 -25.67
N GLU A 29 8.00 7.84 -26.55
CA GLU A 29 7.80 6.42 -26.90
C GLU A 29 8.29 5.56 -25.74
N ALA A 30 7.38 4.98 -24.96
CA ALA A 30 7.73 4.23 -23.76
C ALA A 30 7.25 2.78 -23.78
N VAL A 31 8.12 1.86 -23.36
CA VAL A 31 7.81 0.44 -23.17
C VAL A 31 7.97 0.03 -21.72
N CYS A 32 7.03 -0.75 -21.19
CA CYS A 32 7.16 -1.41 -19.89
C CYS A 32 7.42 -2.91 -20.08
N LEU A 33 8.38 -3.45 -19.32
CA LEU A 33 8.72 -4.88 -19.33
C LEU A 33 8.20 -5.54 -18.05
N GLU A 34 7.36 -6.55 -18.18
CA GLU A 34 6.75 -7.28 -17.06
C GLU A 34 6.97 -8.79 -17.22
N ARG A 35 7.51 -9.42 -16.18
CA ARG A 35 7.84 -10.85 -16.18
C ARG A 35 6.60 -11.74 -16.17
N ARG A 36 5.47 -11.27 -15.64
CA ARG A 36 4.22 -12.03 -15.55
C ARG A 36 3.39 -11.85 -16.81
N GLU A 37 2.44 -12.76 -16.99
CA GLU A 37 1.43 -12.71 -18.06
C GLU A 37 0.35 -11.64 -17.83
N VAL A 38 0.45 -10.85 -16.75
CA VAL A 38 -0.52 -9.81 -16.39
C VAL A 38 0.18 -8.62 -15.75
N ALA A 39 -0.30 -7.41 -16.07
CA ALA A 39 0.13 -6.17 -15.44
C ALA A 39 -0.66 -5.88 -14.14
N GLY A 40 -0.17 -4.93 -13.33
CA GLY A 40 -0.83 -4.39 -12.14
C GLY A 40 -0.06 -4.59 -10.84
N GLY A 41 0.84 -5.57 -10.78
CA GLY A 41 1.52 -5.96 -9.54
C GLY A 41 0.49 -6.37 -8.48
N GLY A 42 0.54 -5.75 -7.29
CA GLY A 42 -0.38 -6.03 -6.18
C GLY A 42 -1.87 -5.76 -6.45
N LEU A 43 -2.20 -5.09 -7.56
CA LEU A 43 -3.56 -4.95 -8.10
C LEU A 43 -4.03 -6.26 -8.74
N ALA A 44 -4.15 -7.32 -7.93
CA ALA A 44 -4.44 -8.66 -8.41
C ALA A 44 -5.81 -9.16 -7.92
N THR A 45 -6.60 -9.63 -8.86
CA THR A 45 -7.84 -10.40 -8.63
C THR A 45 -7.63 -11.74 -9.30
N VAL A 46 -7.82 -12.83 -8.56
CA VAL A 46 -7.61 -14.20 -9.06
C VAL A 46 -8.87 -15.02 -8.88
N GLU A 47 -9.07 -15.98 -9.77
CA GLU A 47 -10.13 -16.97 -9.62
C GLU A 47 -9.76 -17.99 -8.55
N ALA A 48 -10.73 -18.44 -7.75
CA ALA A 48 -10.52 -19.42 -6.70
C ALA A 48 -10.02 -20.74 -7.30
N PRO A 49 -8.94 -21.35 -6.77
CA PRO A 49 -8.26 -22.48 -7.41
C PRO A 49 -9.16 -23.70 -7.68
N GLN A 50 -10.17 -23.93 -6.85
CA GLN A 50 -11.07 -25.09 -6.93
C GLN A 50 -12.51 -24.71 -7.30
N ARG A 51 -12.81 -23.41 -7.48
CA ARG A 51 -14.17 -22.89 -7.74
C ARG A 51 -14.15 -21.78 -8.78
N PRO A 52 -14.23 -22.13 -10.08
CA PRO A 52 -14.37 -21.14 -11.14
C PRO A 52 -15.57 -20.20 -10.88
N GLY A 53 -15.39 -18.94 -11.23
CA GLY A 53 -16.35 -17.85 -11.03
C GLY A 53 -16.26 -17.12 -9.68
N PHE A 54 -15.60 -17.67 -8.66
CA PHE A 54 -15.34 -16.97 -7.41
C PHE A 54 -14.02 -16.19 -7.52
N LEU A 55 -14.07 -14.87 -7.31
CA LEU A 55 -12.94 -13.96 -7.49
C LEU A 55 -12.45 -13.43 -6.13
N HIS A 56 -11.13 -13.47 -5.94
CA HIS A 56 -10.46 -13.04 -4.71
C HIS A 56 -9.39 -12.00 -4.98
N ASN A 57 -9.41 -10.92 -4.20
CA ASN A 57 -8.41 -9.86 -4.24
C ASN A 57 -7.25 -10.22 -3.31
N THR A 58 -6.25 -10.91 -3.85
CA THR A 58 -5.29 -11.68 -3.04
C THR A 58 -4.14 -10.87 -2.45
N HIS A 59 -4.12 -9.56 -2.67
CA HIS A 59 -3.06 -8.68 -2.17
C HIS A 59 -3.58 -7.31 -1.76
N SER A 60 -4.07 -6.49 -2.71
CA SER A 60 -4.70 -5.20 -2.38
C SER A 60 -6.21 -5.31 -2.46
N PHE A 61 -6.92 -4.65 -1.54
CA PHE A 61 -8.38 -4.59 -1.53
C PHE A 61 -8.86 -3.22 -1.03
N TYR A 62 -8.38 -2.81 0.15
CA TYR A 62 -8.69 -1.52 0.74
C TYR A 62 -7.88 -0.41 0.05
N HIS A 63 -8.46 0.14 -1.00
CA HIS A 63 -7.88 1.20 -1.82
C HIS A 63 -8.24 2.55 -1.23
N ARG A 64 -7.41 3.07 -0.33
CA ARG A 64 -7.72 4.30 0.39
C ARG A 64 -7.57 5.54 -0.48
N ALA A 65 -8.63 6.34 -0.57
CA ALA A 65 -8.65 7.65 -1.22
C ALA A 65 -8.17 7.65 -2.68
N ILE A 66 -8.29 6.54 -3.41
CA ILE A 66 -7.79 6.43 -4.80
C ILE A 66 -8.46 7.44 -5.71
N THR A 67 -9.78 7.61 -5.56
CA THR A 67 -10.57 8.60 -6.33
C THR A 67 -10.17 10.05 -6.07
N TYR A 68 -9.39 10.32 -5.02
CA TYR A 68 -8.87 11.65 -4.66
C TYR A 68 -7.45 11.89 -5.18
N MET A 69 -6.79 10.85 -5.74
CA MET A 69 -5.45 11.00 -6.27
C MET A 69 -5.45 11.84 -7.55
N PRO A 70 -4.45 12.72 -7.76
CA PRO A 70 -4.38 13.56 -8.96
C PRO A 70 -4.41 12.73 -10.24
N TRP A 71 -3.59 11.67 -10.28
CA TRP A 71 -3.51 10.75 -11.41
C TRP A 71 -4.81 10.01 -11.72
N TYR A 72 -5.67 9.78 -10.73
CA TYR A 72 -6.94 9.09 -10.97
C TYR A 72 -7.88 9.94 -11.86
N ARG A 73 -7.86 11.27 -11.66
CA ARG A 73 -8.64 12.20 -12.47
C ARG A 73 -7.91 12.55 -13.78
N GLU A 74 -6.62 12.85 -13.71
CA GLU A 74 -5.83 13.34 -14.84
C GLU A 74 -5.71 12.30 -15.96
N LEU A 75 -5.63 11.02 -15.61
CA LEU A 75 -5.60 9.90 -16.57
C LEU A 75 -7.01 9.35 -16.88
N ASP A 76 -8.08 10.00 -16.41
CA ASP A 76 -9.49 9.67 -16.62
C ASP A 76 -9.84 8.19 -16.39
N LEU A 77 -9.43 7.65 -15.24
CA LEU A 77 -9.54 6.22 -14.94
C LEU A 77 -10.98 5.69 -14.92
N GLU A 78 -11.96 6.55 -14.61
CA GLU A 78 -13.38 6.17 -14.67
C GLU A 78 -13.84 5.86 -16.09
N ARG A 79 -13.37 6.62 -17.09
CA ARG A 79 -13.63 6.35 -18.51
C ARG A 79 -13.04 5.01 -18.95
N HIS A 80 -11.92 4.63 -18.36
CA HIS A 80 -11.26 3.34 -18.57
C HIS A 80 -11.82 2.19 -17.73
N GLY A 81 -12.87 2.43 -16.94
CA GLY A 81 -13.63 1.38 -16.25
C GLY A 81 -13.26 1.15 -14.79
N ALA A 82 -12.24 1.83 -14.24
CA ALA A 82 -11.93 1.74 -12.82
C ALA A 82 -12.90 2.58 -11.99
N ARG A 83 -14.02 1.98 -11.58
CA ARG A 83 -15.04 2.62 -10.75
C ARG A 83 -14.92 2.15 -9.30
N TYR A 84 -15.05 3.08 -8.37
CA TYR A 84 -14.90 2.81 -6.95
C TYR A 84 -16.20 2.97 -6.19
N ILE A 85 -16.33 2.17 -5.13
CA ILE A 85 -17.36 2.33 -4.11
C ILE A 85 -16.68 2.58 -2.75
N GLU A 86 -17.31 3.42 -1.94
CA GLU A 86 -16.88 3.76 -0.58
C GLU A 86 -18.04 3.48 0.38
N PRO A 87 -18.09 2.29 1.00
CA PRO A 87 -19.18 1.97 1.92
C PRO A 87 -19.16 2.86 3.17
N GLU A 88 -20.36 3.24 3.65
CA GLU A 88 -20.52 4.21 4.75
C GLU A 88 -19.93 3.72 6.07
N LEU A 89 -20.28 2.51 6.52
CA LEU A 89 -19.61 1.86 7.65
C LEU A 89 -18.29 1.28 7.13
N ASN A 90 -17.25 2.10 7.20
CA ASN A 90 -15.98 1.79 6.56
C ASN A 90 -15.20 0.73 7.33
N VAL A 91 -15.22 0.80 8.66
CA VAL A 91 -14.54 -0.17 9.53
C VAL A 91 -15.36 -0.44 10.79
N ALA A 92 -15.40 -1.70 11.22
CA ALA A 92 -15.90 -2.11 12.52
C ALA A 92 -14.88 -3.02 13.21
N LEU A 93 -14.49 -2.68 14.43
CA LEU A 93 -13.75 -3.57 15.33
C LEU A 93 -14.76 -4.25 16.24
N LEU A 94 -14.86 -5.57 16.14
CA LEU A 94 -15.83 -6.36 16.88
C LEU A 94 -15.19 -7.00 18.11
N LEU A 95 -15.89 -6.91 19.23
CA LEU A 95 -15.56 -7.64 20.45
C LEU A 95 -16.34 -8.95 20.52
N GLN A 96 -15.79 -9.93 21.25
CA GLN A 96 -16.53 -11.16 21.56
C GLN A 96 -17.80 -10.92 22.38
N SER A 97 -17.92 -9.78 23.06
CA SER A 97 -19.15 -9.39 23.76
C SER A 97 -20.31 -9.08 22.82
N GLY A 98 -20.02 -8.81 21.53
CA GLY A 98 -20.98 -8.31 20.55
C GLY A 98 -20.98 -6.79 20.40
N ASP A 99 -20.25 -6.06 21.25
CA ASP A 99 -20.04 -4.62 21.08
C ASP A 99 -19.08 -4.33 19.92
N ALA A 100 -19.17 -3.14 19.34
CA ALA A 100 -18.34 -2.73 18.22
C ALA A 100 -17.83 -1.29 18.37
N LEU A 101 -16.58 -1.06 17.99
CA LEU A 101 -16.03 0.28 17.75
C LEU A 101 -16.04 0.54 16.24
N GLU A 102 -16.71 1.61 15.81
CA GLU A 102 -17.07 1.82 14.41
C GLU A 102 -16.46 3.11 13.84
N TRP A 103 -15.97 3.02 12.60
CA TRP A 103 -15.55 4.15 11.79
C TRP A 103 -16.40 4.27 10.55
N TRP A 104 -17.03 5.43 10.44
CA TRP A 104 -17.91 5.80 9.37
C TRP A 104 -17.24 6.81 8.44
N THR A 105 -17.73 6.91 7.20
CA THR A 105 -17.38 8.01 6.30
C THR A 105 -17.82 9.36 6.90
N ASP A 106 -18.96 9.38 7.60
CA ASP A 106 -19.40 10.48 8.46
C ASP A 106 -18.63 10.47 9.79
N PHE A 107 -17.87 11.53 10.04
CA PHE A 107 -17.08 11.64 11.26
C PHE A 107 -17.94 11.67 12.53
N GLU A 108 -19.12 12.32 12.53
CA GLU A 108 -19.92 12.43 13.75
C GLU A 108 -20.57 11.10 14.15
N LYS A 109 -20.88 10.23 13.17
CA LYS A 109 -21.24 8.82 13.45
C LYS A 109 -20.08 8.07 14.11
N THR A 110 -18.86 8.27 13.61
CA THR A 110 -17.64 7.70 14.24
C THR A 110 -17.50 8.19 15.68
N ALA A 111 -17.59 9.50 15.92
CA ALA A 111 -17.48 10.04 17.26
C ALA A 111 -18.58 9.52 18.20
N THR A 112 -19.81 9.34 17.70
CA THR A 112 -20.92 8.74 18.45
C THR A 112 -20.65 7.29 18.84
N SER A 113 -20.02 6.49 17.97
CA SER A 113 -19.59 5.12 18.33
C SER A 113 -18.57 5.16 19.47
N PHE A 114 -17.60 6.08 19.43
CA PHE A 114 -16.59 6.22 20.49
C PHE A 114 -17.19 6.72 21.81
N GLU A 115 -18.24 7.56 21.78
CA GLU A 115 -18.96 8.04 22.97
C GLU A 115 -19.59 6.91 23.79
N GLN A 116 -19.92 5.77 23.16
CA GLN A 116 -20.44 4.59 23.86
C GLN A 116 -19.40 3.99 24.82
N PHE A 117 -18.11 4.21 24.56
CA PHE A 117 -17.00 3.72 25.38
C PHE A 117 -16.39 4.83 26.25
N SER A 118 -16.17 6.03 25.69
CA SER A 118 -15.66 7.18 26.44
C SER A 118 -16.05 8.51 25.78
N LEU A 119 -16.87 9.29 26.51
CA LEU A 119 -17.22 10.67 26.14
C LEU A 119 -15.98 11.57 26.01
N LYS A 120 -14.96 11.35 26.86
CA LYS A 120 -13.74 12.15 26.87
C LYS A 120 -12.89 11.87 25.63
N ASP A 121 -12.67 10.61 25.30
CA ASP A 121 -11.88 10.23 24.12
C ASP A 121 -12.57 10.65 22.81
N ALA A 122 -13.90 10.58 22.75
CA ALA A 122 -14.65 11.10 21.61
C ALA A 122 -14.51 12.63 21.44
N ALA A 123 -14.42 13.39 22.55
CA ALA A 123 -14.10 14.81 22.49
C ALA A 123 -12.64 15.05 22.03
N THR A 124 -11.70 14.21 22.49
CA THR A 124 -10.30 14.23 22.04
C THR A 124 -10.18 13.96 20.54
N LEU A 125 -10.95 13.01 20.00
CA LEU A 125 -10.99 12.75 18.55
C LEU A 125 -11.36 14.01 17.75
N ARG A 126 -12.46 14.68 18.15
CA ARG A 126 -12.92 15.94 17.51
C ARG A 126 -11.84 17.02 17.57
N HIS A 127 -11.23 17.18 18.74
CA HIS A 127 -10.15 18.13 18.95
C HIS A 127 -8.99 17.91 17.98
N TRP A 128 -8.50 16.67 17.86
CA TRP A 128 -7.39 16.36 16.98
C TRP A 128 -7.76 16.45 15.50
N ARG A 129 -8.97 15.98 15.10
CA ARG A 129 -9.48 16.16 13.73
C ARG A 129 -9.40 17.63 13.32
N ASP A 130 -10.02 18.51 14.10
CA ASP A 130 -10.16 19.93 13.73
C ASP A 130 -8.81 20.63 13.61
N ARG A 131 -7.87 20.31 14.51
CA ARG A 131 -6.52 20.88 14.48
C ARG A 131 -5.68 20.34 13.33
N PHE A 132 -5.93 19.11 12.88
CA PHE A 132 -5.16 18.47 11.81
C PHE A 132 -5.73 18.65 10.41
N LEU A 133 -6.99 19.05 10.25
CA LEU A 133 -7.57 19.38 8.94
C LEU A 133 -6.65 20.28 8.09
N PRO A 134 -6.22 21.47 8.55
CA PRO A 134 -5.35 22.33 7.74
C PRO A 134 -3.95 21.73 7.52
N ILE A 135 -3.46 20.88 8.43
CA ILE A 135 -2.16 20.20 8.29
C ILE A 135 -2.24 19.15 7.18
N VAL A 136 -3.30 18.34 7.18
CA VAL A 136 -3.51 17.32 6.14
C VAL A 136 -3.66 17.98 4.78
N GLU A 137 -4.56 18.96 4.66
CA GLU A 137 -4.91 19.60 3.39
C GLU A 137 -3.76 20.43 2.80
N LYS A 138 -3.03 21.17 3.63
CA LYS A 138 -2.05 22.16 3.16
C LYS A 138 -0.60 21.71 3.28
N ILE A 139 -0.33 20.63 4.00
CA ILE A 139 1.04 20.14 4.23
C ILE A 139 1.18 18.69 3.77
N LEU A 140 0.52 17.74 4.42
CA LEU A 140 0.79 16.31 4.20
C LEU A 140 0.35 15.80 2.83
N ILE A 141 -0.83 16.18 2.34
CA ILE A 141 -1.29 15.82 0.99
C ILE A 141 -0.35 16.42 -0.07
N PRO A 142 -0.06 17.74 -0.06
CA PRO A 142 0.92 18.34 -0.95
C PRO A 142 2.29 17.66 -0.93
N GLU A 143 2.84 17.34 0.25
CA GLU A 143 4.14 16.71 0.39
C GLU A 143 4.17 15.28 -0.16
N ALA A 144 3.09 14.52 -0.02
CA ALA A 144 3.00 13.17 -0.59
C ALA A 144 2.95 13.20 -2.13
N GLN A 145 2.35 14.24 -2.71
CA GLN A 145 2.14 14.42 -4.15
C GLN A 145 3.28 15.19 -4.85
N ALA A 146 4.43 15.33 -4.21
CA ALA A 146 5.58 16.01 -4.77
C ALA A 146 6.87 15.28 -4.40
N PRO A 147 7.94 15.46 -5.20
CA PRO A 147 9.26 15.00 -4.81
C PRO A 147 9.69 15.58 -3.45
N PRO A 148 10.27 14.77 -2.56
CA PRO A 148 10.58 15.20 -1.21
C PRO A 148 11.75 16.19 -1.20
N ILE A 149 11.73 17.13 -0.25
CA ILE A 149 12.81 18.10 -0.02
C ILE A 149 13.69 17.70 1.17
N PRO A 150 14.94 18.17 1.25
CA PRO A 150 15.83 17.88 2.36
C PRO A 150 15.20 18.19 3.72
N LEU A 151 15.41 17.31 4.70
CA LEU A 151 14.77 17.40 6.03
C LEU A 151 15.02 18.73 6.74
N ALA A 152 16.23 19.27 6.63
CA ALA A 152 16.59 20.56 7.23
C ALA A 152 15.80 21.72 6.60
N GLU A 153 15.59 21.68 5.28
CA GLU A 153 14.78 22.67 4.59
C GLU A 153 13.30 22.54 4.95
N ARG A 154 12.77 21.32 4.96
CA ARG A 154 11.40 21.05 5.41
C ARG A 154 11.16 21.61 6.81
N ARG A 155 12.04 21.32 7.77
CA ARG A 155 11.93 21.82 9.15
C ARG A 155 11.96 23.35 9.22
N ARG A 156 12.80 24.00 8.41
CA ARG A 156 12.90 25.47 8.33
C ARG A 156 11.63 26.12 7.80
N ILE A 157 10.96 25.50 6.82
CA ILE A 157 9.72 26.03 6.26
C ILE A 157 8.57 25.83 7.25
N LEU A 158 8.39 24.59 7.73
CA LEU A 158 7.28 24.24 8.63
C LEU A 158 7.34 24.98 9.97
N SER A 159 8.52 25.30 10.49
CA SER A 159 8.65 26.01 11.77
C SER A 159 8.10 27.44 11.76
N ARG A 160 7.79 28.00 10.59
CA ARG A 160 7.27 29.38 10.43
C ARG A 160 5.81 29.51 10.83
N THR A 161 5.01 28.46 10.70
CA THR A 161 3.57 28.49 10.94
C THR A 161 3.19 27.68 12.18
N ASP A 162 2.04 27.99 12.80
CA ASP A 162 1.54 27.21 13.94
C ASP A 162 1.21 25.77 13.53
N ALA A 163 0.61 25.58 12.35
CA ALA A 163 0.28 24.27 11.80
C ALA A 163 1.54 23.42 11.56
N GLY A 164 2.58 24.01 10.98
CA GLY A 164 3.84 23.31 10.75
C GLY A 164 4.60 23.01 12.05
N ARG A 165 4.59 23.91 13.03
CA ARG A 165 5.15 23.64 14.37
C ARG A 165 4.42 22.49 15.07
N LEU A 166 3.09 22.47 15.02
CA LEU A 166 2.29 21.38 15.58
C LEU A 166 2.60 20.04 14.91
N LEU A 167 2.69 20.01 13.57
CA LEU A 167 3.07 18.80 12.85
C LEU A 167 4.45 18.30 13.30
N LEU A 168 5.44 19.20 13.38
CA LEU A 168 6.79 18.84 13.81
C LEU A 168 6.80 18.26 15.23
N GLU A 169 6.13 18.92 16.17
CA GLU A 169 6.03 18.48 17.57
C GLU A 169 5.39 17.09 17.67
N VAL A 170 4.23 16.88 17.04
CA VAL A 170 3.52 15.59 17.13
C VAL A 170 4.28 14.49 16.39
N SER A 171 5.03 14.83 15.35
CA SER A 171 5.90 13.88 14.64
C SER A 171 7.06 13.37 15.49
N GLU A 172 7.50 14.10 16.52
CA GLU A 172 8.60 13.63 17.39
C GLU A 172 8.18 12.40 18.22
N LEU A 173 6.88 12.16 18.41
CA LEU A 173 6.36 11.01 19.12
C LEU A 173 6.31 9.76 18.24
N SER A 174 6.27 8.61 18.89
CA SER A 174 5.77 7.39 18.27
C SER A 174 4.24 7.37 18.26
N PRO A 175 3.61 6.58 17.37
CA PRO A 175 2.17 6.35 17.38
C PRO A 175 1.66 5.91 18.76
N LEU A 176 2.35 4.96 19.39
CA LEU A 176 2.03 4.46 20.73
C LEU A 176 2.09 5.58 21.78
N ALA A 177 3.17 6.37 21.79
CA ALA A 177 3.34 7.45 22.74
C ALA A 177 2.28 8.56 22.55
N PHE A 178 1.93 8.88 21.31
CA PHE A 178 0.85 9.80 21.01
C PHE A 178 -0.49 9.29 21.57
N VAL A 179 -0.88 8.06 21.24
CA VAL A 179 -2.17 7.52 21.67
C VAL A 179 -2.27 7.38 23.19
N GLN A 180 -1.23 6.90 23.86
CA GLN A 180 -1.21 6.79 25.32
C GLN A 180 -1.25 8.15 26.03
N ARG A 181 -0.76 9.21 25.38
CA ARG A 181 -0.80 10.57 25.93
C ARG A 181 -2.19 11.20 25.80
N GLU A 182 -2.87 10.95 24.69
CA GLU A 182 -4.09 11.69 24.32
C GLU A 182 -5.39 10.95 24.68
N PHE A 183 -5.38 9.62 24.71
CA PHE A 183 -6.58 8.77 24.89
C PHE A 183 -6.47 7.90 26.14
N GLU A 184 -7.61 7.55 26.76
CA GLU A 184 -7.62 6.80 28.02
C GLU A 184 -8.28 5.41 27.94
N HIS A 185 -9.26 5.22 27.06
CA HIS A 185 -10.02 3.98 27.00
C HIS A 185 -9.23 2.89 26.24
N PRO A 186 -8.95 1.72 26.84
CA PRO A 186 -8.08 0.72 26.24
C PRO A 186 -8.50 0.25 24.84
N LEU A 187 -9.81 0.07 24.61
CA LEU A 187 -10.33 -0.31 23.30
C LEU A 187 -10.11 0.77 22.23
N ILE A 188 -10.30 2.04 22.60
CA ILE A 188 -10.08 3.17 21.69
C ILE A 188 -8.61 3.26 21.33
N GLN A 189 -7.72 3.09 22.31
CA GLN A 189 -6.29 3.03 22.08
C GLN A 189 -5.93 1.89 21.11
N ALA A 190 -6.45 0.68 21.35
CA ALA A 190 -6.21 -0.49 20.50
C ALA A 190 -6.69 -0.25 19.07
N GLY A 191 -7.92 0.24 18.89
CA GLY A 191 -8.51 0.54 17.60
C GLY A 191 -7.70 1.58 16.81
N LEU A 192 -7.37 2.73 17.43
CA LEU A 192 -6.58 3.78 16.79
C LEU A 192 -5.19 3.28 16.37
N LEU A 193 -4.53 2.51 17.24
CA LEU A 193 -3.18 1.98 16.97
C LEU A 193 -3.18 0.91 15.89
N PHE A 194 -4.21 0.06 15.83
CA PHE A 194 -4.36 -0.93 14.77
C PHE A 194 -4.38 -0.29 13.37
N PHE A 195 -5.08 0.83 13.18
CA PHE A 195 -5.07 1.56 11.91
C PHE A 195 -3.69 2.03 11.47
N ASN A 196 -2.82 2.39 12.42
CA ASN A 196 -1.47 2.76 12.08
C ASN A 196 -0.60 1.52 11.82
N GLY A 197 -0.88 0.41 12.49
CA GLY A 197 -0.31 -0.90 12.20
C GLY A 197 -0.67 -1.43 10.80
N LEU A 198 -1.88 -1.13 10.31
CA LEU A 198 -2.31 -1.37 8.92
C LEU A 198 -1.59 -0.49 7.89
N ARG A 199 -0.80 0.49 8.32
CA ARG A 199 0.13 1.25 7.48
C ARG A 199 1.57 0.79 7.64
N GLU A 200 1.76 -0.34 8.31
CA GLU A 200 3.02 -1.05 8.48
C GLU A 200 4.11 -0.17 9.10
N VAL A 201 3.71 0.74 9.99
CA VAL A 201 4.63 1.52 10.82
C VAL A 201 4.77 0.81 12.16
N ASP A 202 6.01 0.57 12.61
CA ASP A 202 6.24 0.11 13.98
C ASP A 202 5.76 1.20 14.95
N LEU A 203 4.74 0.86 15.75
CA LEU A 203 4.07 1.80 16.65
C LEU A 203 4.98 2.38 17.73
N ARG A 204 6.14 1.75 17.96
CA ARG A 204 7.13 2.17 18.95
C ARG A 204 8.13 3.18 18.37
N CYS A 205 8.27 3.23 17.04
CA CYS A 205 9.21 4.11 16.38
C CYS A 205 8.73 5.57 16.41
N PRO A 206 9.58 6.52 16.87
CA PRO A 206 9.28 7.95 16.76
C PRO A 206 9.28 8.39 15.30
N GLY A 207 8.68 9.55 15.01
CA GLY A 207 8.54 10.09 13.64
C GLY A 207 7.11 10.08 13.12
N PHE A 208 6.22 9.31 13.76
CA PHE A 208 4.92 8.95 13.20
C PHE A 208 3.73 9.22 14.14
N GLY A 209 3.91 9.89 15.28
CA GLY A 209 2.80 10.24 16.18
C GLY A 209 1.67 11.01 15.49
N HIS A 210 1.99 11.77 14.44
CA HIS A 210 1.04 12.56 13.67
C HIS A 210 0.08 11.72 12.80
N HIS A 211 0.36 10.43 12.57
CA HIS A 211 -0.45 9.57 11.70
C HIS A 211 -1.89 9.41 12.20
N ILE A 212 -2.10 9.29 13.52
CA ILE A 212 -3.43 9.11 14.10
C ILE A 212 -4.29 10.36 13.85
N ALA A 213 -3.78 11.54 14.22
CA ALA A 213 -4.49 12.79 13.98
C ALA A 213 -4.73 13.05 12.48
N SER A 214 -3.77 12.68 11.62
CA SER A 214 -3.92 12.78 10.16
C SER A 214 -5.00 11.83 9.61
N LEU A 215 -5.12 10.63 10.15
CA LEU A 215 -6.16 9.67 9.78
C LEU A 215 -7.56 10.20 10.12
N LEU A 216 -7.71 10.80 11.29
CA LEU A 216 -8.97 11.39 11.75
C LEU A 216 -9.39 12.58 10.86
N ALA A 217 -8.42 13.41 10.47
CA ALA A 217 -8.63 14.57 9.61
C ALA A 217 -8.75 14.23 8.11
N SER A 218 -8.38 13.02 7.68
CA SER A 218 -8.43 12.61 6.27
C SER A 218 -9.86 12.47 5.76
N ALA A 219 -10.19 13.19 4.69
CA ALA A 219 -11.49 13.08 4.01
C ALA A 219 -11.68 11.71 3.34
N GLY A 220 -10.71 11.25 2.55
CA GLY A 220 -10.82 9.94 1.86
C GLY A 220 -10.70 8.76 2.82
N LYS A 221 -11.61 7.78 2.68
CA LYS A 221 -11.63 6.52 3.44
C LYS A 221 -11.22 5.34 2.54
N ALA A 222 -11.34 4.11 3.05
CA ALA A 222 -11.06 2.92 2.25
C ALA A 222 -12.16 2.71 1.21
N GLN A 223 -11.76 2.40 -0.02
CA GLN A 223 -12.66 2.14 -1.15
C GLN A 223 -12.34 0.75 -1.72
N MET A 224 -13.23 0.19 -2.53
CA MET A 224 -12.91 -0.95 -3.41
C MET A 224 -13.24 -0.62 -4.86
N CYS A 225 -12.47 -1.19 -5.78
CA CYS A 225 -12.76 -1.11 -7.20
C CYS A 225 -13.82 -2.18 -7.55
N LEU A 226 -14.86 -1.78 -8.28
CA LEU A 226 -15.84 -2.71 -8.85
C LEU A 226 -15.11 -3.65 -9.82
N GLY A 227 -15.48 -4.93 -9.80
CA GLY A 227 -14.79 -6.00 -10.52
C GLY A 227 -13.52 -6.53 -9.81
N GLY A 228 -13.16 -5.95 -8.67
CA GLY A 228 -11.95 -6.27 -7.92
C GLY A 228 -10.74 -5.38 -8.27
N SER A 229 -9.64 -5.58 -7.55
CA SER A 229 -8.44 -4.74 -7.67
C SER A 229 -7.78 -4.78 -9.05
N ALA A 230 -7.90 -5.88 -9.78
CA ALA A 230 -7.40 -5.98 -11.16
C ALA A 230 -8.06 -4.98 -12.12
N SER A 231 -9.28 -4.53 -11.84
CA SER A 231 -9.96 -3.54 -12.69
C SER A 231 -9.25 -2.18 -12.69
N LEU A 232 -8.58 -1.80 -11.60
CA LEU A 232 -7.70 -0.62 -11.61
C LEU A 232 -6.47 -0.84 -12.49
N ALA A 233 -5.86 -2.03 -12.45
CA ALA A 233 -4.72 -2.35 -13.30
C ALA A 233 -5.09 -2.30 -14.79
N GLN A 234 -6.24 -2.89 -15.15
CA GLN A 234 -6.78 -2.88 -16.51
C GLN A 234 -7.04 -1.45 -17.00
N ALA A 235 -7.61 -0.59 -16.14
CA ALA A 235 -7.84 0.81 -16.50
C ALA A 235 -6.54 1.59 -16.71
N LEU A 236 -5.51 1.33 -15.89
CA LEU A 236 -4.17 1.91 -16.07
C LEU A 236 -3.51 1.43 -17.37
N VAL A 237 -3.62 0.13 -17.69
CA VAL A 237 -3.16 -0.43 -18.97
C VAL A 237 -3.85 0.26 -20.14
N ALA A 238 -5.18 0.38 -20.10
CA ALA A 238 -5.94 1.05 -21.15
C ALA A 238 -5.56 2.53 -21.31
N SER A 239 -5.23 3.22 -20.21
CA SER A 239 -4.72 4.60 -20.25
C SER A 239 -3.34 4.70 -20.91
N VAL A 240 -2.43 3.76 -20.60
CA VAL A 240 -1.11 3.65 -21.26
C VAL A 240 -1.27 3.39 -22.75
N GLU A 241 -2.11 2.43 -23.14
CA GLU A 241 -2.36 2.06 -24.54
C GLU A 241 -3.01 3.21 -25.32
N GLU A 242 -3.96 3.94 -24.72
CA GLU A 242 -4.57 5.14 -25.33
C GLU A 242 -3.51 6.24 -25.57
N ALA A 243 -2.55 6.38 -24.65
CA ALA A 243 -1.43 7.30 -24.80
C ALA A 243 -0.34 6.81 -25.80
N GLY A 244 -0.50 5.61 -26.37
CA GLY A 244 0.44 5.02 -27.34
C GLY A 244 1.63 4.27 -26.73
N GLY A 245 1.58 3.97 -25.43
CA GLY A 245 2.60 3.17 -24.75
C GLY A 245 2.47 1.67 -25.02
N GLU A 246 3.58 0.96 -24.96
CA GLU A 246 3.63 -0.50 -25.13
C GLU A 246 3.91 -1.21 -23.80
N ILE A 247 3.23 -2.31 -23.51
CA ILE A 247 3.49 -3.16 -22.35
C ILE A 247 3.81 -4.57 -22.83
N LYS A 248 5.05 -5.02 -22.59
CA LYS A 248 5.50 -6.37 -22.92
C LYS A 248 5.38 -7.27 -21.68
N LEU A 249 4.38 -8.15 -21.71
CA LEU A 249 4.13 -9.18 -20.71
C LEU A 249 4.96 -10.43 -21.00
N GLY A 250 5.23 -11.24 -19.96
CA GLY A 250 6.08 -12.44 -20.08
C GLY A 250 7.56 -12.14 -20.40
N VAL A 251 7.99 -10.87 -20.27
CA VAL A 251 9.35 -10.42 -20.58
C VAL A 251 10.08 -10.09 -19.29
N GLU A 252 10.98 -10.98 -18.87
CA GLU A 252 11.80 -10.79 -17.68
C GLU A 252 13.05 -9.95 -18.02
N PRO A 253 13.24 -8.77 -17.40
CA PRO A 253 14.50 -8.04 -17.49
C PRO A 253 15.63 -8.86 -16.85
N ARG A 254 16.76 -8.95 -17.53
CA ARG A 254 17.97 -9.65 -17.05
C ARG A 254 19.06 -8.69 -16.64
N ARG A 255 19.26 -7.61 -17.40
CA ARG A 255 20.34 -6.66 -17.15
C ARG A 255 20.02 -5.26 -17.66
N ILE A 256 20.30 -4.24 -16.85
CA ILE A 256 20.33 -2.84 -17.25
C ILE A 256 21.69 -2.59 -17.94
N LEU A 257 21.65 -2.05 -19.15
CA LEU A 257 22.82 -1.80 -19.99
C LEU A 257 23.29 -0.35 -19.82
N THR A 258 24.60 -0.15 -19.70
CA THR A 258 25.26 1.17 -19.61
C THR A 258 26.46 1.26 -20.54
N ASP A 259 26.85 2.48 -20.90
CA ASP A 259 28.12 2.80 -21.56
C ASP A 259 29.21 3.30 -20.60
N GLY A 260 28.94 3.27 -19.28
CA GLY A 260 29.81 3.72 -18.20
C GLY A 260 29.45 5.09 -17.63
N GLU A 261 28.72 5.93 -18.38
CA GLU A 261 28.29 7.26 -17.91
C GLU A 261 26.76 7.34 -17.74
N ARG A 262 26.02 6.66 -18.62
CA ARG A 262 24.56 6.68 -18.63
C ARG A 262 23.97 5.30 -18.88
N VAL A 263 22.67 5.16 -18.59
CA VAL A 263 21.91 3.99 -19.03
C VAL A 263 21.61 4.09 -20.53
N VAL A 264 21.69 2.96 -21.23
CA VAL A 264 21.51 2.87 -22.69
C VAL A 264 20.49 1.81 -23.14
N GLY A 265 19.96 1.02 -22.21
CA GLY A 265 18.96 0.00 -22.54
C GLY A 265 18.83 -1.10 -21.52
N VAL A 266 18.17 -2.18 -21.92
CA VAL A 266 17.90 -3.37 -21.10
C VAL A 266 18.09 -4.62 -21.95
N GLU A 267 18.71 -5.64 -21.38
CA GLU A 267 18.75 -7.01 -21.90
C GLU A 267 17.70 -7.85 -21.18
N THR A 268 16.89 -8.62 -21.93
CA THR A 268 15.87 -9.53 -21.40
C THR A 268 16.45 -10.91 -21.12
N ALA A 269 15.72 -11.76 -20.38
CA ALA A 269 16.14 -13.12 -20.06
C ALA A 269 16.40 -14.00 -21.30
N ASP A 270 15.69 -13.73 -22.39
CA ASP A 270 15.83 -14.41 -23.69
C ASP A 270 16.97 -13.83 -24.55
N GLY A 271 17.67 -12.81 -24.07
CA GLY A 271 18.82 -12.18 -24.72
C GLY A 271 18.49 -11.06 -25.70
N GLU A 272 17.22 -10.65 -25.83
CA GLU A 272 16.85 -9.45 -26.60
C GLU A 272 17.47 -8.22 -25.93
N ARG A 273 18.03 -7.30 -26.73
CA ARG A 273 18.58 -6.03 -26.26
C ARG A 273 17.77 -4.87 -26.80
N ILE A 274 17.05 -4.21 -25.90
CA ILE A 274 16.18 -3.07 -26.17
C ILE A 274 16.93 -1.78 -25.83
N ARG A 275 17.03 -0.85 -26.79
CA ARG A 275 17.71 0.44 -26.60
C ARG A 275 16.80 1.44 -25.89
N ALA A 276 17.34 2.14 -24.90
CA ALA A 276 16.73 3.34 -24.32
C ALA A 276 17.41 4.58 -24.91
N ARG A 277 16.67 5.43 -25.63
CA ARG A 277 17.20 6.69 -26.18
C ARG A 277 17.45 7.71 -25.08
N GLN A 278 16.57 7.77 -24.08
CA GLN A 278 16.63 8.79 -23.03
C GLN A 278 16.79 8.20 -21.63
N LEU A 279 16.00 7.19 -21.24
CA LEU A 279 15.99 6.73 -19.85
C LEU A 279 15.56 5.27 -19.63
N VAL A 280 15.89 4.76 -18.45
CA VAL A 280 15.30 3.57 -17.84
C VAL A 280 14.74 3.93 -16.47
N ALA A 281 13.49 3.59 -16.18
CA ALA A 281 12.86 3.79 -14.88
C ALA A 281 12.55 2.45 -14.20
N SER A 282 13.04 2.26 -12.98
CA SER A 282 12.85 1.03 -12.23
C SER A 282 11.71 1.13 -11.23
N GLY A 283 10.67 0.30 -11.42
CA GLY A 283 9.60 0.07 -10.44
C GLY A 283 9.95 -0.99 -9.38
N LEU A 284 11.19 -1.47 -9.39
CA LEU A 284 11.67 -2.59 -8.57
C LEU A 284 12.33 -2.11 -7.28
N ASN A 285 12.52 -3.04 -6.34
CA ASN A 285 13.21 -2.78 -5.08
C ASN A 285 14.73 -2.60 -5.31
N PRO A 286 15.44 -1.93 -4.38
CA PRO A 286 16.86 -1.65 -4.55
C PRO A 286 17.74 -2.87 -4.75
N HIS A 287 17.44 -4.02 -4.12
CA HIS A 287 18.22 -5.25 -4.35
C HIS A 287 18.11 -5.69 -5.81
N GLN A 288 16.89 -5.75 -6.36
CA GLN A 288 16.71 -6.13 -7.76
C GLN A 288 17.33 -5.13 -8.72
N THR A 289 17.12 -3.83 -8.50
CA THR A 289 17.62 -2.79 -9.40
C THR A 289 19.15 -2.74 -9.42
N PHE A 290 19.80 -2.70 -8.24
CA PHE A 290 21.22 -2.40 -8.13
C PHE A 290 22.12 -3.63 -7.94
N LEU A 291 21.59 -4.74 -7.44
CA LEU A 291 22.39 -5.95 -7.16
C LEU A 291 22.14 -7.06 -8.17
N ASP A 292 20.89 -7.21 -8.63
CA ASP A 292 20.52 -8.32 -9.51
C ASP A 292 20.58 -7.92 -11.00
N LEU A 293 20.10 -6.72 -11.34
CA LEU A 293 19.99 -6.26 -12.73
C LEU A 293 21.17 -5.42 -13.23
N MET A 294 22.09 -5.00 -12.37
CA MET A 294 23.27 -4.24 -12.77
C MET A 294 24.54 -5.05 -12.51
N ASP A 295 25.52 -4.91 -13.40
CA ASP A 295 26.83 -5.50 -13.14
C ASP A 295 27.52 -4.77 -11.99
N GLU A 296 28.27 -5.52 -11.19
CA GLU A 296 28.97 -5.00 -10.02
C GLU A 296 29.89 -3.81 -10.35
N GLY A 297 30.52 -3.80 -11.53
CA GLY A 297 31.39 -2.71 -11.97
C GLY A 297 30.65 -1.42 -12.34
N ASP A 298 29.35 -1.51 -12.62
CA ASP A 298 28.51 -0.38 -13.06
C ASP A 298 27.83 0.33 -11.88
N VAL A 299 28.00 -0.18 -10.65
CA VAL A 299 27.39 0.36 -9.42
C VAL A 299 28.49 0.79 -8.45
N PRO A 300 28.55 2.07 -8.04
CA PRO A 300 29.51 2.51 -7.03
C PRO A 300 29.37 1.70 -5.73
N ALA A 301 30.50 1.33 -5.12
CA ALA A 301 30.52 0.51 -3.91
C ALA A 301 29.60 1.05 -2.80
N SER A 302 29.63 2.37 -2.55
CA SER A 302 28.76 3.02 -1.55
C SER A 302 27.26 2.92 -1.86
N TRP A 303 26.89 2.81 -3.14
CA TRP A 303 25.50 2.64 -3.58
C TRP A 303 25.06 1.19 -3.41
N ARG A 304 25.96 0.26 -3.75
CA ARG A 304 25.75 -1.18 -3.56
C ARG A 304 25.59 -1.53 -2.09
N GLU A 305 26.45 -1.00 -1.21
CA GLU A 305 26.35 -1.17 0.25
C GLU A 305 24.99 -0.67 0.79
N ARG A 306 24.48 0.47 0.28
CA ARG A 306 23.16 1.00 0.69
C ARG A 306 22.01 0.15 0.16
N ALA A 307 22.11 -0.36 -1.06
CA ALA A 307 21.12 -1.27 -1.62
C ALA A 307 21.11 -2.62 -0.87
N GLU A 308 22.27 -3.16 -0.50
CA GLU A 308 22.40 -4.35 0.34
C GLU A 308 21.77 -4.14 1.73
N ALA A 309 22.03 -2.98 2.33
CA ALA A 309 21.51 -2.60 3.64
C ALA A 309 20.04 -2.16 3.63
N PHE A 310 19.37 -2.14 2.47
CA PHE A 310 17.95 -1.78 2.39
C PHE A 310 17.11 -2.76 3.23
N GLU A 311 16.31 -2.21 4.13
CA GLU A 311 15.52 -2.96 5.09
C GLU A 311 14.08 -3.14 4.60
N HIS A 312 13.65 -4.39 4.56
CA HIS A 312 12.25 -4.75 4.36
C HIS A 312 11.45 -4.61 5.65
N ASN A 313 10.17 -4.32 5.51
CA ASN A 313 9.29 -4.05 6.63
C ASN A 313 8.99 -5.32 7.45
N LEU A 314 9.20 -5.23 8.76
CA LEU A 314 9.03 -6.35 9.69
C LEU A 314 7.57 -6.83 9.79
N ILE A 315 6.61 -5.90 9.83
CA ILE A 315 5.20 -6.19 10.08
C ILE A 315 4.34 -6.09 8.82
N ALA A 316 4.96 -5.86 7.65
CA ALA A 316 4.24 -5.90 6.39
C ALA A 316 3.73 -7.28 5.98
N PRO A 317 4.45 -8.40 6.19
CA PRO A 317 4.06 -9.66 5.60
C PRO A 317 2.65 -10.11 6.03
N LEU A 318 1.86 -10.50 5.03
CA LEU A 318 0.45 -10.86 5.19
C LEU A 318 0.26 -12.36 4.99
N PHE A 319 -0.57 -12.93 5.86
CA PHE A 319 -1.24 -14.19 5.64
C PHE A 319 -2.72 -13.92 5.32
N ALA A 320 -3.28 -14.63 4.34
CA ALA A 320 -4.66 -14.49 3.93
C ALA A 320 -5.42 -15.82 3.99
N LEU A 321 -6.60 -15.81 4.60
CA LEU A 321 -7.64 -16.81 4.47
C LEU A 321 -8.70 -16.29 3.48
N ASN A 322 -9.09 -17.12 2.50
CA ASN A 322 -10.07 -16.78 1.48
C ASN A 322 -11.14 -17.88 1.46
N VAL A 323 -12.41 -17.51 1.56
CA VAL A 323 -13.54 -18.43 1.77
C VAL A 323 -14.61 -18.17 0.72
N ASN A 324 -15.13 -19.24 0.12
CA ASN A 324 -16.27 -19.22 -0.77
C ASN A 324 -17.51 -19.72 -0.02
N LEU A 325 -18.62 -19.00 -0.09
CA LEU A 325 -19.83 -19.27 0.67
C LEU A 325 -21.07 -19.39 -0.22
N THR A 326 -22.08 -20.13 0.24
CA THR A 326 -23.42 -20.24 -0.38
C THR A 326 -24.40 -19.15 0.03
N GLU A 327 -24.06 -18.37 1.05
CA GLU A 327 -24.80 -17.22 1.58
C GLU A 327 -23.78 -16.27 2.22
N PRO A 328 -24.09 -14.97 2.41
CA PRO A 328 -23.11 -14.07 2.99
C PRO A 328 -22.86 -14.43 4.46
N TRP A 329 -21.73 -13.99 5.00
CA TRP A 329 -21.50 -14.07 6.44
C TRP A 329 -22.62 -13.37 7.22
N SER A 330 -22.93 -13.87 8.41
CA SER A 330 -23.82 -13.25 9.37
C SER A 330 -23.07 -13.14 10.68
N LEU A 331 -22.69 -11.92 11.02
CA LEU A 331 -21.95 -11.62 12.24
C LEU A 331 -22.88 -11.75 13.43
N ALA A 332 -22.45 -12.44 14.48
CA ALA A 332 -23.24 -12.63 15.69
C ALA A 332 -23.69 -11.28 16.31
N ALA A 333 -22.83 -10.26 16.20
CA ALA A 333 -23.10 -8.90 16.65
C ALA A 333 -24.21 -8.20 15.83
N SER A 334 -24.51 -8.65 14.60
CA SER A 334 -25.56 -8.05 13.77
C SER A 334 -26.98 -8.32 14.28
N ASN A 335 -27.15 -9.28 15.19
CA ASN A 335 -28.42 -9.51 15.88
C ASN A 335 -28.88 -8.30 16.70
N THR A 336 -27.93 -7.49 17.22
CA THR A 336 -28.22 -6.24 17.95
C THR A 336 -27.86 -5.00 17.15
N HIS A 337 -26.88 -5.10 16.24
CA HIS A 337 -26.37 -4.02 15.39
C HIS A 337 -26.40 -4.42 13.91
N PRO A 338 -27.58 -4.44 13.25
CA PRO A 338 -27.75 -5.00 11.90
C PRO A 338 -26.82 -4.39 10.84
N GLU A 339 -26.37 -3.16 11.02
CA GLU A 339 -25.41 -2.46 10.17
C GLU A 339 -24.05 -3.18 10.06
N LEU A 340 -23.65 -3.97 11.07
CA LEU A 340 -22.33 -4.60 11.12
C LEU A 340 -22.12 -5.64 10.03
N ASP A 341 -23.16 -6.33 9.56
CA ASP A 341 -23.06 -7.25 8.41
C ASP A 341 -22.60 -6.53 7.13
N ARG A 342 -22.78 -5.20 7.09
CA ARG A 342 -22.38 -4.33 5.98
C ARG A 342 -21.14 -3.49 6.30
N ALA A 343 -20.39 -3.81 7.36
CA ALA A 343 -19.09 -3.21 7.58
C ALA A 343 -18.12 -3.59 6.45
N PHE A 344 -17.46 -2.58 5.88
CA PHE A 344 -16.56 -2.81 4.75
C PHE A 344 -15.26 -3.50 5.16
N MET A 345 -14.70 -3.11 6.30
CA MET A 345 -13.60 -3.81 6.97
C MET A 345 -14.08 -4.25 8.35
N THR A 346 -13.95 -5.54 8.65
CA THR A 346 -14.27 -6.10 9.96
C THR A 346 -13.00 -6.58 10.63
N ILE A 347 -12.68 -6.08 11.83
CA ILE A 347 -11.50 -6.44 12.63
C ILE A 347 -11.94 -7.36 13.77
N LEU A 348 -11.26 -8.49 13.91
CA LEU A 348 -11.56 -9.56 14.86
C LEU A 348 -10.32 -9.91 15.70
N GLY A 349 -10.54 -10.27 16.97
CA GLY A 349 -9.47 -10.74 17.86
C GLY A 349 -8.59 -9.64 18.47
N LEU A 350 -9.01 -8.37 18.38
CA LEU A 350 -8.35 -7.22 19.00
C LEU A 350 -9.21 -6.64 20.11
N ASP A 351 -8.94 -7.02 21.36
CA ASP A 351 -9.62 -6.53 22.57
C ASP A 351 -8.75 -5.53 23.36
N HIS A 352 -7.43 -5.67 23.27
CA HIS A 352 -6.46 -4.81 23.95
C HIS A 352 -5.20 -4.57 23.11
N ILE A 353 -4.53 -3.44 23.34
CA ILE A 353 -3.32 -3.07 22.58
C ILE A 353 -2.17 -4.07 22.79
N ASP A 354 -2.11 -4.74 23.93
CA ASP A 354 -1.07 -5.74 24.22
C ASP A 354 -1.05 -6.87 23.20
N ARG A 355 -2.20 -7.21 22.59
CA ARG A 355 -2.27 -8.21 21.51
C ARG A 355 -1.49 -7.78 20.28
N TYR A 356 -1.50 -6.48 19.96
CA TYR A 356 -0.70 -5.94 18.87
C TYR A 356 0.79 -5.96 19.22
N LEU A 357 1.16 -5.59 20.45
CA LEU A 357 2.56 -5.62 20.90
C LEU A 357 3.11 -7.06 20.90
N GLU A 358 2.32 -8.03 21.37
CA GLU A 358 2.64 -9.45 21.31
C GLU A 358 2.83 -9.94 19.86
N MET A 359 1.99 -9.47 18.93
CA MET A 359 2.15 -9.75 17.50
C MET A 359 3.48 -9.20 16.98
N VAL A 360 3.89 -7.97 17.35
CA VAL A 360 5.19 -7.41 16.95
C VAL A 360 6.34 -8.25 17.50
N ASP A 361 6.29 -8.65 18.77
CA ASP A 361 7.31 -9.51 19.38
C ASP A 361 7.40 -10.87 18.68
N ALA A 362 6.26 -11.47 18.31
CA ALA A 362 6.21 -12.69 17.52
C ALA A 362 6.87 -12.52 16.13
N HIS A 363 6.76 -11.34 15.50
CA HIS A 363 7.47 -11.07 14.24
C HIS A 363 8.98 -11.01 14.42
N VAL A 364 9.44 -10.36 15.50
CA VAL A 364 10.87 -10.29 15.85
C VAL A 364 11.43 -11.69 16.12
N GLU A 365 10.68 -12.51 16.87
CA GLU A 365 11.12 -13.84 17.29
C GLU A 365 10.86 -14.94 16.24
N GLY A 366 10.13 -14.62 15.17
CA GLY A 366 9.77 -15.58 14.13
C GLY A 366 8.83 -16.69 14.63
N ARG A 367 7.88 -16.36 15.51
CA ARG A 367 6.88 -17.31 16.05
C ARG A 367 5.49 -17.00 15.53
N HIS A 368 4.55 -17.94 15.71
CA HIS A 368 3.14 -17.67 15.42
C HIS A 368 2.64 -16.52 16.33
N PRO A 369 2.09 -15.45 15.75
CA PRO A 369 1.48 -14.36 16.53
C PRO A 369 0.09 -14.79 17.03
N PRO A 370 -0.47 -14.09 18.05
CA PRO A 370 -1.88 -14.26 18.38
C PRO A 370 -2.76 -13.97 17.17
N THR A 371 -3.82 -14.76 16.98
CA THR A 371 -4.77 -14.58 15.87
C THR A 371 -5.53 -13.27 16.02
N MET A 372 -5.15 -12.30 15.21
CA MET A 372 -5.79 -11.00 15.05
C MET A 372 -5.91 -10.76 13.56
N MET A 373 -7.13 -10.55 13.08
CA MET A 373 -7.39 -10.51 11.65
C MET A 373 -8.39 -9.45 11.26
N TRP A 374 -8.33 -9.03 10.01
CA TRP A 374 -9.29 -8.10 9.43
C TRP A 374 -9.65 -8.48 8.01
N GLY A 375 -10.87 -8.21 7.60
CA GLY A 375 -11.39 -8.76 6.36
C GLY A 375 -12.72 -8.18 5.92
N SER A 376 -13.23 -8.68 4.81
CA SER A 376 -14.46 -8.21 4.20
C SER A 376 -15.21 -9.36 3.54
N CYS A 377 -16.49 -9.14 3.26
CA CYS A 377 -17.28 -9.91 2.32
C CYS A 377 -17.53 -9.06 1.06
N PRO A 378 -16.60 -9.04 0.07
CA PRO A 378 -16.69 -8.10 -1.07
C PRO A 378 -18.01 -8.18 -1.84
N THR A 379 -18.55 -9.39 -1.97
CA THR A 379 -19.81 -9.67 -2.69
C THR A 379 -21.05 -9.02 -2.10
N LEU A 380 -21.01 -8.52 -0.86
CA LEU A 380 -22.09 -7.68 -0.31
C LEU A 380 -22.15 -6.29 -0.96
N PHE A 381 -21.04 -5.83 -1.53
CA PHE A 381 -20.92 -4.52 -2.16
C PHE A 381 -20.78 -4.63 -3.69
N ASP A 382 -20.17 -5.71 -4.16
CA ASP A 382 -19.97 -6.00 -5.58
C ASP A 382 -20.25 -7.49 -5.89
N PRO A 383 -21.51 -7.84 -6.24
CA PRO A 383 -21.89 -9.22 -6.52
C PRO A 383 -21.17 -9.86 -7.72
N SER A 384 -20.48 -9.08 -8.58
CA SER A 384 -19.81 -9.65 -9.76
C SER A 384 -18.57 -10.49 -9.43
N GLN A 385 -18.16 -10.55 -8.16
CA GLN A 385 -16.99 -11.31 -7.69
C GLN A 385 -17.33 -12.75 -7.29
N ALA A 386 -18.57 -13.20 -7.50
CA ALA A 386 -18.97 -14.59 -7.34
C ALA A 386 -20.10 -14.95 -8.32
N PRO A 387 -20.37 -16.25 -8.56
CA PRO A 387 -21.58 -16.68 -9.26
C PRO A 387 -22.85 -16.27 -8.52
N ASP A 388 -24.00 -16.27 -9.21
CA ASP A 388 -25.31 -15.95 -8.61
C ASP A 388 -25.57 -16.76 -7.33
N GLY A 389 -25.82 -16.05 -6.22
CA GLY A 389 -26.05 -16.64 -4.89
C GLY A 389 -24.77 -17.09 -4.16
N GLY A 390 -23.60 -16.99 -4.79
CA GLY A 390 -22.31 -17.21 -4.16
C GLY A 390 -21.77 -15.95 -3.49
N HIS A 391 -20.95 -16.15 -2.46
CA HIS A 391 -20.28 -15.06 -1.75
C HIS A 391 -18.81 -15.37 -1.52
N THR A 392 -17.97 -14.34 -1.47
CA THR A 392 -16.57 -14.43 -1.07
C THR A 392 -16.34 -13.67 0.23
N VAL A 393 -15.51 -14.24 1.10
CA VAL A 393 -14.96 -13.59 2.30
C VAL A 393 -13.46 -13.76 2.28
N PHE A 394 -12.73 -12.73 2.70
CA PHE A 394 -11.30 -12.88 3.02
C PHE A 394 -11.02 -12.32 4.40
N MET A 395 -10.03 -12.91 5.08
CA MET A 395 -9.45 -12.41 6.33
C MET A 395 -7.94 -12.36 6.19
N TRP A 396 -7.33 -11.25 6.58
CA TRP A 396 -5.89 -11.06 6.61
C TRP A 396 -5.37 -11.00 8.04
N GLN A 397 -4.16 -11.50 8.23
CA GLN A 397 -3.40 -11.41 9.47
C GLN A 397 -1.95 -11.07 9.17
N LYS A 398 -1.29 -10.33 10.07
CA LYS A 398 0.17 -10.13 10.01
C LYS A 398 0.89 -11.33 10.59
N THR A 399 1.84 -11.90 9.85
CA THR A 399 2.66 -13.04 10.31
C THR A 399 4.14 -12.83 9.93
N PRO A 400 5.10 -13.38 10.69
CA PRO A 400 6.50 -13.29 10.31
C PRO A 400 6.75 -14.02 8.99
N TYR A 401 7.57 -13.42 8.12
CA TYR A 401 8.04 -14.13 6.94
C TYR A 401 8.91 -15.34 7.32
N ARG A 402 9.88 -15.18 8.22
CA ARG A 402 10.76 -16.27 8.69
C ARG A 402 10.17 -17.03 9.90
N ILE A 403 9.02 -17.67 9.71
CA ILE A 403 8.39 -18.48 10.76
C ILE A 403 9.31 -19.64 11.17
N ASN A 404 9.52 -19.82 12.48
CA ASN A 404 10.47 -20.75 13.07
C ASN A 404 11.88 -20.69 12.43
N GLY A 405 12.32 -19.47 12.07
CA GLY A 405 13.65 -19.18 11.54
C GLY A 405 13.81 -19.31 10.02
N CYS A 406 12.82 -19.80 9.27
CA CYS A 406 12.93 -20.03 7.83
C CYS A 406 11.63 -19.72 7.08
N GLY A 407 11.72 -18.99 5.96
CA GLY A 407 10.55 -18.66 5.13
C GLY A 407 9.86 -19.90 4.55
N ASN A 408 10.64 -20.91 4.14
CA ASN A 408 10.11 -22.15 3.55
C ASN A 408 9.23 -22.97 4.49
N ASN A 409 9.28 -22.72 5.81
CA ASN A 409 8.40 -23.39 6.75
C ASN A 409 6.92 -23.11 6.46
N TRP A 410 6.58 -21.99 5.79
CA TRP A 410 5.22 -21.71 5.35
C TRP A 410 4.63 -22.81 4.45
N ASP A 411 5.44 -23.60 3.73
CA ASP A 411 4.95 -24.73 2.93
C ASP A 411 4.24 -25.80 3.77
N THR A 412 4.55 -25.89 5.07
CA THR A 412 3.90 -26.84 6.01
C THR A 412 3.04 -26.16 7.06
N GLU A 413 3.33 -24.91 7.42
CA GLU A 413 2.61 -24.18 8.48
C GLU A 413 1.30 -23.55 8.01
N SER A 414 1.16 -23.26 6.70
CA SER A 414 0.05 -22.44 6.20
C SER A 414 -1.33 -23.02 6.50
N GLN A 415 -1.49 -24.35 6.36
CA GLN A 415 -2.78 -25.00 6.59
C GLN A 415 -3.26 -24.81 8.04
N HIS A 416 -2.35 -24.99 9.00
CA HIS A 416 -2.66 -24.86 10.42
C HIS A 416 -3.09 -23.44 10.79
N VAL A 417 -2.36 -22.42 10.32
CA VAL A 417 -2.71 -21.00 10.54
C VAL A 417 -4.06 -20.66 9.88
N GLY A 418 -4.31 -21.21 8.69
CA GLY A 418 -5.61 -21.07 8.02
C GLY A 418 -6.78 -21.62 8.82
N GLU A 419 -6.61 -22.80 9.43
CA GLU A 419 -7.61 -23.42 10.30
C GLU A 419 -7.89 -22.56 11.55
N GLU A 420 -6.86 -22.01 12.19
CA GLU A 420 -7.03 -21.12 13.34
C GLU A 420 -7.81 -19.84 12.98
N MET A 421 -7.48 -19.22 11.84
CA MET A 421 -8.22 -18.06 11.34
C MET A 421 -9.66 -18.41 10.99
N PHE A 422 -9.91 -19.56 10.37
CA PHE A 422 -11.25 -20.00 10.01
C PHE A 422 -12.11 -20.27 11.26
N GLU A 423 -11.54 -20.90 12.29
CA GLU A 423 -12.21 -21.14 13.56
C GLU A 423 -12.54 -19.83 14.28
N LEU A 424 -11.62 -18.85 14.29
CA LEU A 424 -11.92 -17.53 14.83
C LEU A 424 -13.03 -16.83 14.03
N LEU A 425 -13.04 -16.94 12.70
CA LEU A 425 -14.10 -16.37 11.87
C LEU A 425 -15.46 -16.97 12.21
N CYS A 426 -15.54 -18.29 12.40
CA CYS A 426 -16.77 -18.98 12.79
C CYS A 426 -17.26 -18.60 14.20
N GLN A 427 -16.40 -18.13 15.11
CA GLN A 427 -16.85 -17.62 16.40
C GLN A 427 -17.61 -16.30 16.26
N TYR A 428 -17.18 -15.43 15.35
CA TYR A 428 -17.84 -14.14 15.10
C TYR A 428 -18.95 -14.22 14.07
N ALA A 429 -18.90 -15.18 13.13
CA ALA A 429 -19.92 -15.43 12.12
C ALA A 429 -20.27 -16.92 12.06
N PRO A 430 -21.12 -17.43 12.97
CA PRO A 430 -21.38 -18.87 13.10
C PRO A 430 -21.91 -19.56 11.84
N ASN A 431 -22.67 -18.83 11.01
CA ASN A 431 -23.22 -19.40 9.77
C ASN A 431 -22.13 -19.73 8.73
N VAL A 432 -20.96 -19.10 8.80
CA VAL A 432 -19.84 -19.36 7.88
C VAL A 432 -19.48 -20.84 7.86
N ARG A 433 -19.58 -21.54 9.00
CA ARG A 433 -19.25 -22.97 9.08
C ARG A 433 -20.11 -23.81 8.14
N ASP A 434 -21.41 -23.56 8.11
CA ASP A 434 -22.36 -24.32 7.30
C ASP A 434 -22.46 -23.78 5.87
N ALA A 435 -22.21 -22.48 5.68
CA ALA A 435 -22.24 -21.81 4.38
C ALA A 435 -20.98 -22.06 3.52
N THR A 436 -19.90 -22.56 4.10
CA THR A 436 -18.62 -22.73 3.40
C THR A 436 -18.68 -23.79 2.30
N ILE A 437 -18.38 -23.38 1.07
CA ILE A 437 -18.19 -24.24 -0.10
C ILE A 437 -16.78 -24.84 -0.07
N ASP A 438 -15.78 -23.96 0.08
CA ASP A 438 -14.38 -24.26 0.35
C ASP A 438 -13.63 -22.97 0.74
N TRP A 439 -12.34 -23.13 1.04
CA TRP A 439 -11.44 -22.04 1.36
C TRP A 439 -10.01 -22.39 0.95
N PHE A 440 -9.16 -21.37 0.87
CA PHE A 440 -7.73 -21.52 0.62
C PHE A 440 -6.96 -20.38 1.31
N VAL A 441 -5.65 -20.57 1.44
CA VAL A 441 -4.76 -19.61 2.09
C VAL A 441 -3.67 -19.10 1.18
N ARG A 442 -3.08 -17.97 1.55
CA ARG A 442 -1.82 -17.46 0.98
C ARG A 442 -0.92 -16.96 2.10
N SER A 443 0.29 -17.49 2.14
CA SER A 443 1.32 -17.11 3.11
C SER A 443 2.18 -15.94 2.62
N PRO A 444 2.98 -15.31 3.51
CA PRO A 444 4.05 -14.40 3.12
C PRO A 444 5.02 -14.96 2.06
N LEU A 445 5.29 -16.26 2.10
CA LEU A 445 6.14 -16.92 1.11
C LEU A 445 5.47 -16.98 -0.26
N ASP A 446 4.16 -17.25 -0.30
CA ASP A 446 3.39 -17.25 -1.56
C ASP A 446 3.33 -15.85 -2.18
N VAL A 447 3.29 -14.81 -1.36
CA VAL A 447 3.38 -13.41 -1.82
C VAL A 447 4.71 -13.19 -2.53
N GLU A 448 5.85 -13.50 -1.91
CA GLU A 448 7.17 -13.32 -2.54
C GLU A 448 7.34 -14.17 -3.80
N ARG A 449 6.91 -15.43 -3.79
CA ARG A 449 6.95 -16.32 -4.96
C ARG A 449 6.15 -15.77 -6.14
N THR A 450 5.01 -15.13 -5.87
CA THR A 450 4.16 -14.50 -6.89
C THR A 450 4.69 -13.14 -7.32
N PHE A 451 5.24 -12.39 -6.38
CA PHE A 451 5.70 -11.01 -6.51
C PHE A 451 7.13 -10.90 -5.95
N PRO A 452 8.18 -11.27 -6.71
CA PRO A 452 9.55 -11.20 -6.22
C PRO A 452 9.99 -9.81 -5.73
N ASN A 453 9.33 -8.77 -6.25
CA ASN A 453 9.54 -7.38 -5.82
C ASN A 453 9.11 -7.13 -4.35
N MET A 454 8.16 -7.90 -3.83
CA MET A 454 7.72 -7.91 -2.43
C MET A 454 8.55 -8.91 -1.64
N ARG A 455 9.87 -8.70 -1.68
CA ARG A 455 10.85 -9.56 -1.01
C ARG A 455 10.52 -9.69 0.48
N HIS A 456 10.66 -10.90 1.01
CA HIS A 456 10.21 -11.31 2.33
C HIS A 456 8.72 -11.07 2.62
N GLY A 457 7.87 -11.06 1.59
CA GLY A 457 6.44 -10.75 1.72
C GLY A 457 6.14 -9.28 2.05
N ASP A 458 7.12 -8.39 1.93
CA ASP A 458 6.96 -6.97 2.25
C ASP A 458 6.14 -6.24 1.18
N LEU A 459 4.85 -6.08 1.44
CA LEU A 459 3.92 -5.38 0.55
C LEU A 459 4.15 -3.86 0.48
N LEU A 460 4.95 -3.28 1.38
CA LEU A 460 5.31 -1.85 1.35
C LEU A 460 6.61 -1.63 0.57
N ILE A 461 7.35 -2.71 0.29
CA ILE A 461 8.60 -2.72 -0.47
C ILE A 461 9.59 -1.73 0.17
N GLY A 462 9.80 -1.87 1.47
CA GLY A 462 10.72 -1.10 2.29
C GLY A 462 10.11 -0.63 3.60
N ALA A 463 10.85 -0.81 4.69
CA ALA A 463 10.47 -0.36 6.01
C ALA A 463 10.35 1.17 6.11
N PHE A 464 9.53 1.66 7.04
CA PHE A 464 9.39 3.08 7.41
C PHE A 464 10.20 3.40 8.66
N THR A 465 11.48 3.05 8.66
CA THR A 465 12.40 3.27 9.78
C THR A 465 13.81 3.53 9.27
N ASN A 466 14.75 3.80 10.17
CA ASN A 466 16.20 3.81 9.90
C ASN A 466 16.62 4.71 8.71
N GLY A 467 15.90 5.82 8.51
CA GLY A 467 16.19 6.77 7.43
C GLY A 467 15.57 6.42 6.08
N GLN A 468 14.76 5.37 5.95
CA GLN A 468 14.07 5.00 4.70
C GLN A 468 12.74 5.74 4.49
N ILE A 469 12.73 7.05 4.77
CA ILE A 469 11.54 7.92 4.65
C ILE A 469 11.85 9.22 3.91
N GLY A 470 10.84 9.75 3.23
CA GLY A 470 10.93 11.05 2.57
C GLY A 470 12.12 11.16 1.61
N HIS A 471 12.93 12.21 1.81
CA HIS A 471 14.09 12.53 0.96
C HIS A 471 15.17 11.44 0.94
N ASP A 472 15.20 10.57 1.95
CA ASP A 472 16.20 9.52 2.06
C ASP A 472 15.62 8.14 1.72
N ARG A 473 14.41 8.06 1.14
CA ARG A 473 13.78 6.81 0.70
C ARG A 473 13.99 6.56 -0.80
N PRO A 474 14.59 5.43 -1.25
CA PRO A 474 14.84 4.18 -0.51
C PRO A 474 16.02 4.22 0.46
N PHE A 475 17.07 4.96 0.12
CA PHE A 475 18.20 5.26 0.99
C PHE A 475 18.78 6.65 0.63
N PRO A 476 19.64 7.25 1.47
CA PRO A 476 20.22 8.57 1.21
C PRO A 476 20.87 8.66 -0.17
N GLY A 477 20.54 9.71 -0.93
CA GLY A 477 21.05 9.94 -2.29
C GLY A 477 20.20 9.33 -3.41
N ALA A 478 19.16 8.55 -3.11
CA ALA A 478 18.23 8.02 -4.11
C ALA A 478 16.78 8.54 -3.94
N GLY A 479 16.48 9.35 -2.92
CA GLY A 479 15.11 9.79 -2.64
C GLY A 479 14.57 10.95 -3.47
N HIS A 480 15.36 11.44 -4.44
CA HIS A 480 14.90 12.38 -5.47
C HIS A 480 14.61 11.69 -6.81
N TYR A 481 14.27 10.39 -6.78
CA TYR A 481 13.88 9.54 -7.93
C TYR A 481 14.95 9.33 -9.02
N ARG A 482 16.14 9.91 -8.88
CA ARG A 482 17.29 9.67 -9.78
C ARG A 482 18.24 8.70 -9.12
N ALA A 483 18.79 7.77 -9.89
CA ALA A 483 19.84 6.87 -9.44
C ALA A 483 21.23 7.48 -9.71
N HIS A 484 22.29 6.67 -9.61
CA HIS A 484 23.68 7.12 -9.77
C HIS A 484 24.13 7.31 -11.22
N LEU A 485 23.46 6.67 -12.18
CA LEU A 485 23.73 6.83 -13.61
C LEU A 485 22.77 7.84 -14.23
N ASP A 486 23.28 8.62 -15.18
CA ASP A 486 22.43 9.48 -16.01
C ASP A 486 21.38 8.64 -16.77
N GLY A 487 20.15 9.14 -16.80
CA GLY A 487 18.99 8.46 -17.38
C GLY A 487 18.42 7.29 -16.57
N LEU A 488 18.98 6.90 -15.42
CA LEU A 488 18.39 5.86 -14.55
C LEU A 488 17.53 6.49 -13.44
N TYR A 489 16.24 6.14 -13.43
CA TYR A 489 15.26 6.65 -12.47
C TYR A 489 14.63 5.53 -11.65
N LEU A 490 14.03 5.89 -10.52
CA LEU A 490 13.25 5.01 -9.64
C LEU A 490 11.80 5.49 -9.60
N CYS A 491 10.86 4.57 -9.54
CA CYS A 491 9.42 4.89 -9.45
C CYS A 491 8.61 3.89 -8.62
N GLY A 492 9.25 2.87 -8.03
CA GLY A 492 8.57 1.84 -7.24
C GLY A 492 8.13 2.31 -5.85
N SER A 493 7.39 1.45 -5.15
CA SER A 493 6.93 1.66 -3.75
C SER A 493 8.06 1.83 -2.73
N CYS A 494 9.29 1.47 -3.12
CA CYS A 494 10.50 1.73 -2.36
C CYS A 494 10.89 3.22 -2.34
N CYS A 495 10.24 4.08 -3.14
CA CYS A 495 10.46 5.54 -3.16
C CYS A 495 9.42 6.27 -2.30
N HIS A 496 9.66 7.55 -1.99
CA HIS A 496 8.66 8.44 -1.37
C HIS A 496 7.35 8.49 -2.20
N PRO A 497 6.16 8.62 -1.58
CA PRO A 497 5.88 8.58 -0.13
C PRO A 497 5.84 7.17 0.47
N GLY A 498 6.03 6.13 -0.35
CA GLY A 498 6.17 4.74 0.07
C GLY A 498 5.15 3.82 -0.57
N GLY A 499 4.94 2.65 0.06
CA GLY A 499 4.07 1.59 -0.45
C GLY A 499 2.57 1.86 -0.35
N ASN A 500 1.78 0.78 -0.48
CA ASN A 500 0.34 0.76 -0.80
C ASN A 500 0.04 1.14 -2.26
N ILE A 501 -1.25 1.17 -2.61
CA ILE A 501 -1.76 1.49 -3.97
C ILE A 501 -1.85 3.01 -4.18
N THR A 502 -0.90 3.80 -3.65
CA THR A 502 -1.04 5.27 -3.72
C THR A 502 -0.86 5.82 -5.13
N GLY A 503 -0.04 5.16 -5.96
CA GLY A 503 0.35 5.66 -7.29
C GLY A 503 1.30 6.85 -7.26
N LEU A 504 1.59 7.39 -6.07
CA LEU A 504 2.35 8.63 -5.89
C LEU A 504 3.84 8.49 -6.20
N PRO A 505 4.52 7.36 -5.93
CA PRO A 505 5.89 7.17 -6.40
C PRO A 505 6.03 7.30 -7.91
N GLY A 506 5.10 6.74 -8.68
CA GLY A 506 5.06 6.87 -10.14
C GLY A 506 4.79 8.30 -10.59
N TYR A 507 3.78 8.94 -10.00
CA TYR A 507 3.40 10.33 -10.27
C TYR A 507 4.55 11.32 -9.98
N ASN A 508 5.22 11.18 -8.84
CA ASN A 508 6.33 12.05 -8.46
C ASN A 508 7.56 11.81 -9.35
N SER A 509 7.83 10.56 -9.72
CA SER A 509 8.90 10.22 -10.68
C SER A 509 8.63 10.87 -12.05
N ALA A 510 7.37 10.89 -12.50
CA ALA A 510 6.99 11.56 -13.75
C ALA A 510 7.29 13.07 -13.72
N GLN A 511 7.01 13.76 -12.60
CA GLN A 511 7.35 15.18 -12.43
C GLN A 511 8.87 15.41 -12.55
N VAL A 512 9.67 14.55 -11.90
CA VAL A 512 11.14 14.63 -11.95
C VAL A 512 11.64 14.42 -13.37
N ILE A 513 11.20 13.37 -14.05
CA ILE A 513 11.62 13.03 -15.41
C ILE A 513 11.21 14.12 -16.41
N CYS A 514 9.96 14.61 -16.35
CA CYS A 514 9.51 15.67 -17.24
C CYS A 514 10.34 16.96 -17.05
N SER A 515 10.67 17.29 -15.80
CA SER A 515 11.52 18.45 -15.49
C SER A 515 12.94 18.29 -16.06
N ASP A 516 13.56 17.11 -15.89
CA ASP A 516 14.92 16.84 -16.37
C ASP A 516 15.02 16.84 -17.89
N LEU A 517 13.97 16.37 -18.57
CA LEU A 517 13.89 16.37 -20.03
C LEU A 517 13.38 17.69 -20.62
N GLY A 518 13.00 18.66 -19.78
CA GLY A 518 12.44 19.94 -20.22
C GLY A 518 11.09 19.81 -20.94
N LEU A 519 10.30 18.80 -20.60
CA LEU A 519 8.97 18.56 -21.16
C LEU A 519 7.95 19.51 -20.50
N ASN A 520 7.22 20.25 -21.32
CA ASN A 520 6.18 21.16 -20.85
C ASN A 520 4.84 20.41 -20.76
N VAL A 521 4.39 20.16 -19.54
CA VAL A 521 3.16 19.42 -19.22
C VAL A 521 2.23 20.27 -18.34
N ASP A 522 0.92 20.13 -18.52
CA ASP A 522 -0.11 20.95 -17.86
C ASP A 522 -0.62 20.36 -16.53
N TRP A 523 -0.41 19.06 -16.31
CA TRP A 523 -0.79 18.35 -15.09
C TRP A 523 0.19 18.52 -13.93
N MET A 524 1.42 18.95 -14.20
CA MET A 524 2.47 19.02 -13.17
C MET A 524 2.20 20.13 -12.16
N PRO A 525 2.16 19.81 -10.85
CA PRO A 525 1.90 20.81 -9.82
C PRO A 525 3.12 21.73 -9.61
N GLU A 526 2.88 22.88 -8.97
CA GLU A 526 3.94 23.74 -8.45
C GLU A 526 4.83 22.98 -7.45
N SER A 527 6.10 23.40 -7.33
CA SER A 527 7.04 22.74 -6.44
C SER A 527 6.57 22.78 -4.99
N ILE A 528 6.92 21.75 -4.22
CA ILE A 528 6.52 21.68 -2.81
C ILE A 528 7.08 22.84 -1.98
N VAL A 529 8.26 23.37 -2.35
CA VAL A 529 8.84 24.55 -1.70
C VAL A 529 7.95 25.78 -1.87
N GLU A 530 7.40 26.00 -3.06
CA GLU A 530 6.51 27.14 -3.34
C GLU A 530 5.14 26.98 -2.69
N ARG A 531 4.62 25.75 -2.62
CA ARG A 531 3.34 25.44 -1.96
C ARG A 531 3.45 25.63 -0.45
N LEU A 532 4.48 25.05 0.17
CA LEU A 532 4.72 25.20 1.62
C LEU A 532 5.13 26.63 2.00
N GLY A 533 5.77 27.38 1.09
CA GLY A 533 6.13 28.77 1.30
C GLY A 533 4.93 29.74 1.40
N ARG A 534 3.73 29.30 0.99
CA ARG A 534 2.47 30.06 1.07
C ARG A 534 1.62 29.72 2.30
N LEU A 535 2.06 28.77 3.14
CA LEU A 535 1.45 28.49 4.44
C LEU A 535 1.54 29.70 5.36
#